data_AF-A0A7V8ZDK4-F1
#
_entry.id   AF-A0A7V8ZDK4-F1
#
_cell.length_a   1.000
_cell.length_b   1.000
_cell.length_c   1.000
_cell.angle_alpha   90.00
_cell.angle_beta   90.00
_cell.angle_gamma   90.00
#
_symmetry.space_group_name_H-M   'P 1'
#
loop_
_entity.id
_entity.type
_entity.pdbx_description
1 polymer ?
#
loop_
_entity_poly.entity_id
_entity_poly.type
_entity_poly.pdbx_seq_one_letter_code
_entity_poly.pdbx_strand_id
1 'polypeptide(L)'
;GTLKAVGTLGLALFVLADRGLGAGEYLLGVGVVVLATNLFNLLDLRPGRSVKALALLGAGLVLGSSHLEPLWTLGLFVGPILVLAPLDLRERGMLGDTGSNTIGAVAGLWLVLTLSTLGQAVALGLMLIATVYGEFRSISALIERTPLIRQLDSLGRLKTRGEHA
;
A
#
# COMPACT_ATOMS: atom_id res chain seq x y z
N GLY A 1 4.71 17.27 1.69
CA GLY A 1 4.10 16.46 2.75
C GLY A 1 2.65 16.84 3.02
N THR A 2 2.41 18.04 3.56
CA THR A 2 1.09 18.50 4.04
C THR A 2 -0.03 18.52 3.02
N LEU A 3 0.18 19.05 1.81
CA LEU A 3 -0.87 19.09 0.77
C LEU A 3 -1.37 17.69 0.36
N LYS A 4 -0.47 16.70 0.39
CA LYS A 4 -0.77 15.30 0.06
C LYS A 4 -1.55 14.63 1.19
N ALA A 5 -1.11 14.82 2.44
CA ALA A 5 -1.81 14.34 3.62
C ALA A 5 -3.23 14.92 3.74
N VAL A 6 -3.42 16.18 3.34
CA VAL A 6 -4.75 16.83 3.30
C VAL A 6 -5.64 16.22 2.22
N GLY A 7 -5.10 15.87 1.05
CA GLY A 7 -5.85 15.19 -0.01
C GLY A 7 -6.30 13.77 0.40
N THR A 8 -5.41 12.99 1.03
CA THR A 8 -5.76 11.66 1.53
C THR A 8 -6.70 11.69 2.72
N LEU A 9 -6.51 12.64 3.65
CA LEU A 9 -7.52 12.90 4.68
C LEU A 9 -8.85 13.28 4.04
N GLY A 10 -8.88 14.21 3.09
CA GLY A 10 -10.11 14.63 2.41
C GLY A 10 -10.86 13.46 1.76
N LEU A 11 -10.16 12.56 1.08
CA LEU A 11 -10.75 11.34 0.50
C LEU A 11 -11.24 10.37 1.58
N ALA A 12 -10.44 10.13 2.63
CA ALA A 12 -10.82 9.26 3.73
C ALA A 12 -12.08 9.78 4.45
N LEU A 13 -12.10 11.08 4.74
CA LEU A 13 -13.24 11.74 5.37
C LEU A 13 -14.47 11.66 4.45
N PHE A 14 -14.34 11.90 3.14
CA PHE A 14 -15.46 11.81 2.18
C PHE A 14 -16.06 10.40 2.10
N VAL A 15 -15.23 9.36 2.00
CA VAL A 15 -15.72 7.97 1.88
C VAL A 15 -16.34 7.47 3.20
N LEU A 16 -15.88 8.00 4.34
CA LEU A 16 -16.35 7.59 5.67
C LEU A 16 -17.50 8.44 6.22
N ALA A 17 -17.74 9.64 5.68
CA ALA A 17 -18.69 10.61 6.23
C ALA A 17 -20.14 10.11 6.30
N ASP A 18 -20.56 9.23 5.39
CA ASP A 18 -21.97 8.83 5.25
C ASP A 18 -22.28 7.42 5.79
N ARG A 19 -21.39 6.89 6.64
CA ARG A 19 -21.49 5.49 7.12
C ARG A 19 -22.13 5.31 8.49
N GLY A 20 -22.54 6.38 9.16
CA GLY A 20 -23.16 6.31 10.50
C GLY A 20 -22.24 5.70 11.57
N LEU A 21 -20.92 5.74 11.36
CA LEU A 21 -19.93 5.13 12.25
C LEU A 21 -19.84 5.87 13.58
N GLY A 22 -19.55 5.11 14.65
CA GLY A 22 -19.13 5.73 15.91
C GLY A 22 -17.81 6.49 15.74
N ALA A 23 -17.58 7.53 16.55
CA ALA A 23 -16.38 8.37 16.44
C ALA A 23 -15.06 7.57 16.50
N GLY A 24 -15.01 6.48 17.28
CA GLY A 24 -13.84 5.60 17.36
C GLY A 24 -13.57 4.81 16.09
N GLU A 25 -14.60 4.28 15.44
CA GLU A 25 -14.47 3.54 14.18
C GLU A 25 -14.07 4.46 13.03
N TYR A 26 -14.60 5.69 13.05
CA TYR A 26 -14.20 6.73 12.11
C TYR A 26 -12.71 7.09 12.22
N LEU A 27 -12.24 7.34 13.44
CA LEU A 27 -10.83 7.65 13.71
C LEU A 27 -9.91 6.48 13.35
N LEU A 28 -10.34 5.25 13.62
CA LEU A 28 -9.63 4.04 13.21
C LEU A 28 -9.49 3.97 11.69
N GLY A 29 -10.59 4.16 10.94
CA GLY A 29 -10.58 4.15 9.48
C GLY A 29 -9.68 5.24 8.89
N VAL A 30 -9.77 6.47 9.40
CA VAL A 30 -8.87 7.57 8.99
C VAL A 30 -7.41 7.22 9.28
N GLY A 31 -7.13 6.67 10.47
CA GLY A 31 -5.79 6.22 10.84
C GLY A 31 -5.24 5.18 9.87
N VAL A 32 -6.05 4.19 9.49
CA VAL A 32 -5.66 3.14 8.54
C VAL A 32 -5.29 3.74 7.19
N VAL A 33 -6.10 4.66 6.65
CA VAL A 33 -5.82 5.30 5.34
C VAL A 33 -4.55 6.15 5.39
N VAL A 34 -4.37 6.96 6.42
CA VAL A 34 -3.20 7.84 6.58
C VAL A 34 -1.92 7.01 6.74
N LEU A 35 -1.95 5.97 7.59
CA LEU A 35 -0.77 5.18 7.88
C LEU A 35 -0.39 4.25 6.72
N ALA A 36 -1.38 3.70 6.00
CA ALA A 36 -1.13 2.97 4.76
C ALA A 36 -0.48 3.87 3.70
N THR A 37 -0.98 5.10 3.55
CA THR A 37 -0.38 6.11 2.65
C THR A 37 1.10 6.33 2.98
N ASN A 38 1.41 6.58 4.25
CA ASN A 38 2.79 6.80 4.70
C ASN A 38 3.68 5.57 4.49
N LEU A 39 3.18 4.37 4.82
CA LEU A 39 3.95 3.13 4.67
C LEU A 39 4.29 2.85 3.20
N PHE A 40 3.35 3.04 2.28
CA PHE A 40 3.61 2.83 0.85
C PHE A 40 4.59 3.87 0.29
N ASN A 41 4.61 5.09 0.82
CA ASN A 41 5.65 6.07 0.51
C ASN A 41 7.03 5.61 0.99
N LEU A 42 7.13 5.02 2.20
CA LEU A 42 8.38 4.44 2.71
C LEU A 42 8.83 3.20 1.91
N LEU A 43 7.89 2.44 1.32
CA LEU A 43 8.20 1.30 0.47
C LEU A 43 8.72 1.72 -0.91
N ASP A 44 8.41 2.94 -1.39
CA ASP A 44 8.73 3.42 -2.74
C ASP A 44 10.19 3.88 -2.92
N LEU A 45 11.13 3.06 -2.47
CA LEU A 45 12.58 3.32 -2.60
C LEU A 45 13.19 2.65 -3.83
N ARG A 46 12.41 1.83 -4.56
CA ARG A 46 12.81 1.11 -5.78
C ARG A 46 11.61 0.94 -6.72
N PRO A 47 11.81 1.02 -8.05
CA PRO A 47 10.73 0.86 -9.02
C PRO A 47 9.94 -0.45 -8.81
N GLY A 48 8.61 -0.36 -8.82
CA GLY A 48 7.70 -1.51 -8.75
C GLY A 48 7.32 -1.96 -7.34
N ARG A 49 7.96 -1.44 -6.28
CA ARG A 49 7.79 -2.02 -4.92
C ARG A 49 6.41 -1.73 -4.34
N SER A 50 5.90 -0.51 -4.50
CA SER A 50 4.57 -0.11 -4.02
C SER A 50 3.45 -0.85 -4.75
N VAL A 51 3.59 -1.07 -6.06
CA VAL A 51 2.63 -1.86 -6.86
C VAL A 51 2.61 -3.31 -6.40
N LYS A 52 3.78 -3.93 -6.18
CA LYS A 52 3.87 -5.30 -5.66
C LYS A 52 3.27 -5.43 -4.27
N ALA A 53 3.52 -4.46 -3.39
CA ALA A 53 2.94 -4.43 -2.06
C ALA A 53 1.41 -4.38 -2.11
N LEU A 54 0.84 -3.58 -3.02
CA LEU A 54 -0.61 -3.53 -3.23
C LEU A 54 -1.15 -4.88 -3.75
N ALA A 55 -0.45 -5.52 -4.69
CA ALA A 55 -0.86 -6.82 -5.21
C ALA A 55 -0.80 -7.92 -4.13
N LEU A 56 0.25 -7.94 -3.31
CA LEU A 56 0.38 -8.88 -2.19
C LEU A 56 -0.68 -8.64 -1.12
N LEU A 57 -0.98 -7.38 -0.81
CA LEU A 57 -2.08 -7.01 0.09
C LEU A 57 -3.40 -7.56 -0.43
N GLY A 58 -3.70 -7.32 -1.72
CA GLY A 58 -4.91 -7.82 -2.36
C GLY A 58 -5.02 -9.34 -2.32
N ALA A 59 -3.93 -10.05 -2.64
CA ALA A 59 -3.89 -11.51 -2.54
C ALA A 59 -4.13 -11.99 -1.09
N GLY A 60 -3.51 -11.33 -0.11
CA GLY A 60 -3.72 -11.65 1.32
C GLY A 60 -5.15 -11.43 1.79
N LEU A 61 -5.79 -10.34 1.37
CA LEU A 61 -7.20 -10.06 1.68
C LEU A 61 -8.15 -11.08 1.04
N VAL A 62 -7.89 -11.47 -0.21
CA VAL A 62 -8.69 -12.50 -0.90
C VAL A 62 -8.52 -13.87 -0.24
N LEU A 63 -7.28 -14.28 0.05
CA LEU A 63 -7.00 -15.58 0.67
C LEU A 63 -7.48 -15.66 2.13
N GLY A 64 -7.45 -14.54 2.85
CA GLY A 64 -7.88 -14.45 4.25
C GLY A 64 -9.39 -14.29 4.42
N SER A 65 -10.13 -14.07 3.34
CA SER A 65 -11.58 -13.93 3.37
C SER A 65 -12.28 -15.25 3.03
N SER A 66 -13.26 -15.63 3.85
CA SER A 66 -14.20 -16.72 3.56
C SER A 66 -15.27 -16.34 2.52
N HIS A 67 -15.33 -15.06 2.12
CA HIS A 67 -16.28 -14.51 1.17
C HIS A 67 -15.59 -13.83 -0.01
N LEU A 68 -16.26 -13.76 -1.16
CA LEU A 68 -15.74 -13.12 -2.38
C LEU A 68 -15.92 -11.59 -2.39
N GLU A 69 -16.46 -10.97 -1.34
CA GLU A 69 -16.57 -9.51 -1.23
C GLU A 69 -15.27 -8.73 -1.52
N PRO A 70 -14.07 -9.19 -1.08
CA PRO A 70 -12.82 -8.52 -1.45
C PRO A 70 -12.54 -8.53 -2.96
N LEU A 71 -13.10 -9.49 -3.72
CA LEU A 71 -13.00 -9.53 -5.18
C LEU A 71 -13.92 -8.49 -5.84
N TRP A 72 -15.07 -8.18 -5.23
CA TRP A 72 -15.94 -7.10 -5.71
C TRP A 72 -15.30 -5.73 -5.51
N THR A 73 -14.65 -5.51 -4.36
CA THR A 73 -13.88 -4.30 -4.11
C THR A 73 -12.59 -4.24 -4.94
N LEU A 74 -12.03 -5.39 -5.34
CA LEU A 74 -10.92 -5.49 -6.29
C LEU A 74 -11.24 -4.82 -7.64
N GLY A 75 -12.51 -4.87 -8.08
CA GLY A 75 -12.98 -4.17 -9.28
C GLY A 75 -12.83 -2.64 -9.22
N LEU A 76 -12.96 -2.04 -8.03
CA LEU A 76 -12.77 -0.60 -7.82
C LEU A 76 -11.30 -0.18 -7.99
N PHE A 77 -10.36 -1.11 -7.73
CA PHE A 77 -8.93 -0.82 -7.66
C PHE A 77 -8.11 -1.43 -8.82
N VAL A 78 -8.73 -2.28 -9.65
CA VAL A 78 -8.12 -2.85 -10.87
C VAL A 78 -7.69 -1.77 -11.85
N GLY A 79 -8.49 -0.71 -12.06
CA GLY A 79 -8.15 0.39 -12.95
C GLY A 79 -6.83 1.08 -12.55
N PRO A 80 -6.71 1.59 -11.30
CA PRO A 80 -5.46 2.12 -10.77
C PRO A 80 -4.28 1.14 -10.88
N ILE A 81 -4.47 -0.15 -10.57
CA ILE A 81 -3.42 -1.17 -10.67
C ILE A 81 -2.95 -1.32 -12.13
N LEU A 82 -3.86 -1.43 -13.09
CA LEU A 82 -3.54 -1.61 -14.51
C LEU A 82 -2.91 -0.38 -15.15
N VAL A 83 -3.25 0.82 -14.68
CA VAL A 83 -2.66 2.08 -15.17
C VAL A 83 -1.28 2.32 -14.56
N LEU A 84 -1.12 2.10 -13.25
CA LEU A 84 0.10 2.45 -12.51
C LEU A 84 1.18 1.37 -12.60
N ALA A 85 0.82 0.08 -12.69
CA ALA A 85 1.79 -1.01 -12.76
C ALA A 85 2.73 -0.94 -13.99
N PRO A 86 2.25 -0.69 -15.22
CA PRO A 86 3.14 -0.59 -16.39
C PRO A 86 4.00 0.68 -16.40
N LEU A 87 3.52 1.76 -15.76
CA LEU A 87 4.26 3.02 -15.63
C LEU A 87 5.44 2.86 -14.66
N ASP A 88 5.23 2.16 -13.55
CA ASP A 88 6.24 1.93 -12.50
C ASP A 88 7.23 0.80 -12.85
N LEU A 89 6.75 -0.29 -13.47
CA LEU A 89 7.57 -1.46 -13.81
C LEU A 89 8.48 -1.27 -15.03
N ARG A 90 8.22 -0.27 -15.90
CA ARG A 90 9.03 -0.02 -17.10
C ARG A 90 10.25 0.85 -16.87
N GLU A 91 10.60 1.14 -15.61
CA GLU A 91 11.75 1.96 -15.20
C GLU A 91 11.80 3.36 -15.87
N ARG A 92 10.69 3.83 -16.47
CA ARG A 92 10.60 5.16 -17.11
C ARG A 92 10.50 6.31 -16.09
N GLY A 93 10.42 5.98 -14.82
CA GLY A 93 10.45 6.85 -13.66
C GLY A 93 10.01 6.05 -12.45
N MET A 94 10.56 6.33 -11.26
CA MET A 94 9.85 5.96 -10.04
C MET A 94 8.47 6.64 -10.09
N LEU A 95 7.39 5.95 -9.70
CA LEU A 95 6.07 6.56 -9.46
C LEU A 95 6.18 7.89 -8.68
N GLY A 96 7.23 7.98 -7.86
CA GLY A 96 7.58 9.13 -7.04
C GLY A 96 6.57 9.27 -5.91
N ASP A 97 6.83 10.22 -5.02
CA ASP A 97 6.00 10.50 -3.85
C ASP A 97 4.51 10.74 -4.16
N THR A 98 4.11 10.96 -5.42
CA THR A 98 2.69 11.15 -5.75
C THR A 98 2.02 9.81 -6.09
N GLY A 99 2.70 8.96 -6.85
CA GLY A 99 2.17 7.64 -7.21
C GLY A 99 2.11 6.69 -6.01
N SER A 100 3.16 6.61 -5.20
CA SER A 100 3.19 5.74 -4.01
C SER A 100 2.18 6.16 -2.94
N ASN A 101 2.01 7.47 -2.71
CA ASN A 101 0.96 7.98 -1.82
C ASN A 101 -0.45 7.64 -2.33
N THR A 102 -0.68 7.71 -3.64
CA THR A 102 -1.97 7.32 -4.23
C THR A 102 -2.23 5.83 -4.06
N ILE A 103 -1.22 4.98 -4.28
CA ILE A 103 -1.31 3.53 -4.06
C ILE A 103 -1.58 3.22 -2.59
N GLY A 104 -0.89 3.90 -1.66
CA GLY A 104 -1.10 3.71 -0.23
C GLY A 104 -2.48 4.16 0.24
N ALA A 105 -3.03 5.24 -0.33
CA ALA A 105 -4.40 5.67 -0.08
C ALA A 105 -5.42 4.61 -0.52
N VAL A 106 -5.22 4.06 -1.72
CA VAL A 106 -6.01 2.95 -2.26
C VAL A 106 -5.91 1.71 -1.37
N ALA A 107 -4.71 1.34 -0.94
CA ALA A 107 -4.48 0.21 -0.04
C ALA A 107 -5.22 0.41 1.30
N GLY A 108 -5.11 1.60 1.89
CA GLY A 108 -5.79 1.93 3.13
C GLY A 108 -7.31 1.90 3.00
N LEU A 109 -7.85 2.44 1.90
CA LEU A 109 -9.29 2.36 1.64
C LEU A 109 -9.75 0.91 1.45
N TRP A 110 -8.96 0.08 0.75
CA TRP A 110 -9.29 -1.32 0.56
C TRP A 110 -9.33 -2.09 1.88
N LEU A 111 -8.40 -1.83 2.80
CA LEU A 111 -8.42 -2.37 4.16
C LEU A 111 -9.69 -1.98 4.91
N VAL A 112 -10.06 -0.69 4.89
CA VAL A 112 -11.26 -0.18 5.57
C VAL A 112 -12.55 -0.77 5.00
N LEU A 113 -12.59 -1.01 3.69
CA LEU A 113 -13.75 -1.60 3.02
C LEU A 113 -13.88 -3.11 3.24
N THR A 114 -12.80 -3.79 3.62
CA THR A 114 -12.75 -5.26 3.66
C THR A 114 -12.68 -5.82 5.07
N LEU A 115 -11.98 -5.14 5.98
CA LEU A 115 -11.72 -5.64 7.32
C LEU A 115 -12.78 -5.18 8.33
N SER A 116 -13.10 -6.06 9.28
CA SER A 116 -13.84 -5.70 10.49
C SER A 116 -13.06 -4.70 11.35
N THR A 117 -13.72 -4.07 12.32
CA THR A 117 -13.10 -3.11 13.25
C THR A 117 -11.86 -3.68 13.94
N LEU A 118 -11.91 -4.95 14.38
CA LEU A 118 -10.75 -5.63 14.97
C LEU A 118 -9.63 -5.82 13.93
N GLY A 119 -9.96 -6.24 12.71
CA GLY A 119 -8.99 -6.40 11.62
C GLY A 119 -8.31 -5.07 11.27
N GLN A 120 -9.07 -3.97 11.22
CA GLN A 120 -8.53 -2.63 11.00
C GLN A 120 -7.57 -2.21 12.13
N ALA A 121 -7.90 -2.50 13.39
CA ALA A 121 -7.03 -2.21 14.53
C ALA A 121 -5.71 -2.98 14.47
N VAL A 122 -5.77 -4.28 14.12
CA VAL A 122 -4.57 -5.11 13.92
C VAL A 122 -3.74 -4.58 12.76
N ALA A 123 -4.36 -4.28 11.61
CA ALA A 123 -3.68 -3.73 10.44
C ALA A 123 -3.00 -2.39 10.77
N LEU A 124 -3.69 -1.50 11.49
CA LEU A 124 -3.13 -0.23 11.95
C LEU A 124 -1.90 -0.44 12.82
N GLY A 125 -1.98 -1.35 13.80
CA GLY A 125 -0.85 -1.68 14.68
C GLY A 125 0.37 -2.21 13.91
N LEU A 126 0.17 -3.12 12.96
CA LEU A 126 1.23 -3.65 12.12
C LEU A 126 1.87 -2.56 11.24
N MET A 127 1.05 -1.71 10.62
CA MET A 127 1.52 -0.60 9.81
C MET A 127 2.27 0.44 10.65
N LEU A 128 1.86 0.67 11.89
CA LEU A 128 2.56 1.57 12.82
C LEU A 128 3.94 1.03 13.17
N ILE A 129 4.04 -0.24 13.52
CA ILE A 129 5.32 -0.90 13.81
C ILE A 129 6.24 -0.82 12.58
N ALA A 130 5.71 -1.14 11.39
CA ALA A 130 6.48 -1.08 10.15
C ALA A 130 6.94 0.35 9.82
N THR A 131 6.08 1.34 10.03
CA THR A 131 6.38 2.77 9.82
C THR A 131 7.50 3.22 10.75
N VAL A 132 7.35 2.96 12.06
CA VAL A 132 8.37 3.31 13.06
C VAL A 132 9.69 2.63 12.73
N TYR A 133 9.67 1.33 12.40
CA TYR A 133 10.87 0.62 12.00
C TYR A 133 11.54 1.25 10.77
N GLY A 134 10.75 1.60 9.74
CA GLY A 134 11.23 2.20 8.50
C GLY A 134 11.85 3.58 8.68
N GLU A 135 11.38 4.35 9.66
CA GLU A 135 11.93 5.68 9.97
C GLU A 135 13.33 5.58 10.62
N PHE A 136 13.54 4.55 11.45
CA PHE A 136 14.81 4.36 12.17
C PHE A 136 15.78 3.42 11.45
N ARG A 137 15.32 2.57 10.54
CA ARG A 137 16.11 1.54 9.86
C ARG A 137 15.72 1.44 8.39
N SER A 138 16.70 1.23 7.51
CA SER A 138 16.43 1.04 6.09
C SER A 138 15.66 -0.26 5.82
N ILE A 139 14.41 -0.13 5.40
CA ILE A 139 13.57 -1.25 4.93
C ILE A 139 14.26 -1.97 3.76
N SER A 140 14.93 -1.22 2.88
CA SER A 140 15.68 -1.80 1.76
C SER A 140 16.82 -2.71 2.22
N ALA A 141 17.55 -2.31 3.27
CA ALA A 141 18.60 -3.15 3.85
C ALA A 141 18.03 -4.43 4.49
N LEU A 142 16.83 -4.36 5.09
CA LEU A 142 16.14 -5.54 5.61
C LEU A 142 15.78 -6.51 4.46
N ILE A 143 15.19 -5.98 3.39
CA ILE A 143 14.78 -6.78 2.23
C ILE A 143 15.98 -7.45 1.55
N GLU A 144 17.12 -6.77 1.45
CA GLU A 144 18.35 -7.36 0.88
C GLU A 144 18.92 -8.50 1.71
N ARG A 145 18.72 -8.45 3.04
CA ARG A 145 19.18 -9.49 3.98
C ARG A 145 18.24 -10.70 4.01
N THR A 146 17.00 -10.58 3.53
CA THR A 146 16.03 -11.69 3.50
C THR A 146 15.92 -12.30 2.10
N PRO A 147 16.49 -13.49 1.85
CA PRO A 147 16.65 -14.03 0.50
C PRO A 147 15.32 -14.25 -0.26
N LEU A 148 14.26 -14.69 0.43
CA LEU A 148 12.94 -14.88 -0.17
C LEU A 148 12.30 -13.54 -0.59
N ILE A 149 12.33 -12.54 0.29
CA ILE A 149 11.76 -11.21 0.01
C ILE A 149 12.57 -10.52 -1.09
N ARG A 150 13.89 -10.69 -1.10
CA ARG A 150 14.78 -10.19 -2.16
C ARG A 150 14.43 -10.76 -3.53
N GLN A 151 14.10 -12.05 -3.63
CA GLN A 151 13.68 -12.66 -4.89
C GLN A 151 12.36 -12.06 -5.40
N LEU A 152 11.37 -11.88 -4.51
CA LEU A 152 10.11 -11.20 -4.87
C LEU A 152 10.34 -9.74 -5.29
N ASP A 153 11.22 -9.02 -4.58
CA ASP A 153 11.59 -7.64 -4.85
C ASP A 153 12.31 -7.49 -6.21
N SER A 154 13.08 -8.51 -6.65
CA SER A 154 13.80 -8.50 -7.92
C SER A 154 12.99 -8.97 -9.14
N LEU A 155 11.91 -9.72 -8.96
CA LEU A 155 11.03 -10.16 -10.05
C LEU A 155 10.51 -8.96 -10.87
N GLY A 156 10.59 -9.03 -12.20
CA GLY A 156 10.07 -7.98 -13.09
C GLY A 156 10.96 -6.74 -13.25
N ARG A 157 12.12 -6.67 -12.59
CA ARG A 157 13.15 -5.67 -12.92
C ARG A 157 13.81 -6.02 -14.25
N LEU A 158 14.17 -5.03 -15.04
CA LEU A 158 15.06 -5.27 -16.17
C LEU A 158 16.42 -5.68 -15.58
N LYS A 159 16.91 -6.88 -15.93
CA LYS A 159 18.33 -7.18 -15.70
C LYS A 159 19.10 -6.13 -16.49
N THR A 160 19.83 -5.24 -15.82
CA THR A 160 20.86 -4.44 -16.47
C THR A 160 21.78 -5.42 -17.19
N ARG A 161 21.66 -5.43 -18.52
CA ARG A 161 22.51 -6.23 -19.40
C ARG A 161 23.85 -5.51 -19.43
N GLY A 162 24.76 -5.87 -18.54
CA GLY A 162 26.09 -5.26 -18.52
C GLY A 162 26.91 -5.63 -17.30
N GLU A 163 27.41 -6.86 -17.27
CA GLU A 163 28.63 -7.24 -16.53
C GLU A 163 29.10 -8.63 -17.01
N HIS A 164 29.22 -8.77 -18.33
CA HIS A 164 30.04 -9.79 -18.96
C HIS A 164 30.73 -9.13 -20.15
N ALA A 165 31.84 -8.44 -19.87
CA ALA A 165 32.90 -8.15 -20.82
C ALA A 165 34.22 -8.37 -20.07
#